data_AF-A0A3D4UZ32-F1
#
_entry.id   AF-A0A3D4UZ32-F1
#
_cell.length_a   1.000
_cell.length_b   1.000
_cell.length_c   1.000
_cell.angle_alpha   90.00
_cell.angle_beta   90.00
_cell.angle_gamma   90.00
#
_symmetry.space_group_name_H-M   'P 1'
#
loop_
_entity.id
_entity.type
_entity.pdbx_description
1 polymer ?
#
loop_
_entity_poly.entity_id
_entity_poly.type
_entity_poly.pdbx_seq_one_letter_code
_entity_poly.pdbx_strand_id
1 'polypeptide(L)'
;GKSLNYYSILDQKWHQKWIGANGIPIEFSGSYNKERKALEYSGEGVGQGGTPLLNKLTFFHISDDYVRQLWEQSTDDGKTWNTVFDGHYRRKK
;
A
#
# COMPACT_ATOMS: atom_id res chain seq x y z
N GLY A 1 0.62 12.29 -7.15
CA GLY A 1 -0.11 11.05 -7.47
C GLY A 1 -1.48 11.08 -6.84
N LYS A 2 -2.38 10.18 -7.24
CA LYS A 2 -3.73 10.07 -6.68
C LYS A 2 -4.01 8.61 -6.34
N SER A 3 -4.63 8.39 -5.18
CA SER A 3 -5.09 7.07 -4.75
C SER A 3 -6.61 7.02 -4.77
N LEU A 4 -7.15 5.88 -5.22
CA LEU A 4 -8.55 5.52 -5.07
C LEU A 4 -8.61 4.19 -4.34
N ASN A 5 -9.31 4.16 -3.20
CA ASN A 5 -9.49 2.98 -2.37
C ASN A 5 -10.96 2.55 -2.41
N TYR A 6 -11.23 1.26 -2.57
CA TYR A 6 -12.58 0.71 -2.52
C TYR A 6 -12.55 -0.73 -1.99
N TYR A 7 -13.66 -1.15 -1.38
CA TYR A 7 -13.86 -2.55 -1.02
C TYR A 7 -14.69 -3.23 -2.10
N SER A 8 -14.19 -4.33 -2.65
CA SER A 8 -14.88 -5.12 -3.66
C SER A 8 -15.56 -6.31 -2.99
N ILE A 9 -16.88 -6.41 -3.15
CA ILE A 9 -17.65 -7.55 -2.65
C ILE A 9 -17.45 -8.82 -3.50
N LEU A 10 -16.94 -8.68 -4.73
CA LEU A 10 -16.77 -9.79 -5.67
C LEU A 10 -15.66 -10.75 -5.21
N ASP A 11 -14.60 -10.19 -4.63
CA ASP A 11 -13.45 -10.95 -4.14
C ASP A 11 -13.16 -10.71 -2.65
N GLN A 12 -14.04 -9.97 -1.97
CA GLN A 12 -13.99 -9.68 -0.53
C GLN A 12 -12.66 -9.05 -0.09
N LYS A 13 -12.11 -8.19 -0.94
CA LYS A 13 -10.82 -7.52 -0.72
C LYS A 13 -10.96 -6.02 -0.82
N TRP A 14 -10.07 -5.34 -0.11
CA TRP A 14 -9.77 -3.95 -0.39
C TRP A 14 -8.89 -3.86 -1.62
N HIS A 15 -9.20 -2.90 -2.47
CA HIS A 15 -8.41 -2.55 -3.65
C HIS A 15 -7.96 -1.12 -3.55
N GLN A 16 -6.75 -0.86 -4.04
CA GLN A 16 -6.28 0.50 -4.26
C GLN A 16 -5.69 0.62 -5.66
N LYS A 17 -6.16 1.62 -6.41
CA LYS A 17 -5.49 2.09 -7.62
C LYS A 17 -4.69 3.33 -7.28
N TRP A 18 -3.38 3.26 -7.46
CA TRP A 18 -2.47 4.38 -7.24
C TRP A 18 -1.83 4.78 -8.56
N ILE A 19 -1.87 6.07 -8.89
CA ILE A 19 -1.18 6.61 -10.05
C ILE A 19 -0.09 7.56 -9.56
N GLY A 20 1.15 7.17 -9.80
CA GLY A 20 2.35 7.93 -9.45
C GLY A 20 2.54 9.19 -10.30
N ALA A 21 3.48 10.05 -9.89
CA ALA A 21 3.84 11.24 -10.68
C ALA A 21 4.47 10.90 -12.04
N ASN A 22 5.04 9.70 -12.16
CA ASN A 22 5.56 9.14 -13.41
C ASN A 22 4.46 8.57 -14.32
N GLY A 23 3.19 8.59 -13.91
CA GLY A 23 2.07 8.07 -14.69
C GLY A 23 1.95 6.54 -14.69
N ILE A 24 2.84 5.81 -14.00
CA ILE A 24 2.77 4.34 -13.92
C ILE A 24 1.73 3.97 -12.84
N PRO A 25 0.65 3.25 -13.20
CA PRO A 25 -0.31 2.78 -12.22
C PRO A 25 0.24 1.59 -11.44
N ILE A 26 -0.16 1.48 -10.18
CA ILE A 26 0.01 0.28 -9.36
C ILE A 26 -1.37 -0.11 -8.85
N GLU A 27 -1.74 -1.36 -9.09
CA GLU A 27 -2.96 -1.95 -8.55
C GLU A 27 -2.59 -2.79 -7.34
N PHE A 28 -3.23 -2.47 -6.23
CA PHE A 28 -3.07 -3.15 -4.97
C PHE A 28 -4.35 -3.89 -4.62
N SER A 29 -4.21 -5.07 -4.02
CA SER A 29 -5.31 -5.74 -3.33
C SER A 29 -4.86 -6.21 -1.95
N GLY A 30 -5.80 -6.29 -1.02
CA GLY A 30 -5.47 -6.47 0.38
C GLY A 30 -6.66 -6.79 1.28
N SER A 31 -6.34 -7.05 2.54
CA SER A 31 -7.32 -7.43 3.57
C SER A 31 -6.94 -6.83 4.92
N TYR A 32 -7.94 -6.69 5.78
CA TYR A 32 -7.71 -6.21 7.15
C TYR A 32 -7.21 -7.36 8.04
N ASN A 33 -6.01 -7.20 8.60
CA ASN A 33 -5.44 -8.06 9.62
C ASN A 33 -5.88 -7.59 11.01
N LYS A 34 -6.74 -8.38 11.66
CA LYS A 34 -7.30 -8.05 12.98
C LYS A 34 -6.26 -8.03 14.10
N GLU A 35 -5.31 -8.95 14.08
CA GLU A 35 -4.28 -9.09 15.12
C GLU A 35 -3.31 -7.89 15.08
N ARG A 36 -2.91 -7.50 13.87
CA ARG A 36 -2.02 -6.34 13.65
C ARG A 36 -2.74 -5.01 13.63
N LYS A 37 -4.08 -5.01 13.68
CA LYS A 37 -4.95 -3.83 13.48
C LYS A 37 -4.53 -3.02 12.25
N ALA A 38 -4.35 -3.71 11.13
CA ALA A 38 -3.77 -3.12 9.92
C ALA A 38 -4.51 -3.54 8.66
N LEU A 39 -4.65 -2.61 7.72
CA LEU A 39 -5.08 -2.93 6.36
C LEU A 39 -3.84 -3.14 5.50
N GLU A 40 -3.64 -4.38 5.05
CA GLU A 40 -2.43 -4.82 4.36
C GLU A 40 -2.71 -5.08 2.89
N TYR A 41 -2.01 -4.37 2.02
CA TYR A 41 -2.08 -4.47 0.58
C TYR A 41 -0.78 -5.01 -0.01
N SER A 42 -0.92 -5.77 -1.09
CA SER A 42 0.17 -6.16 -1.98
C SER A 42 -0.15 -5.78 -3.43
N GLY A 43 0.87 -5.46 -4.21
CA GLY A 43 0.73 -5.18 -5.63
C GLY A 43 2.04 -5.38 -6.37
N GLU A 44 1.94 -5.83 -7.62
CA GLU A 44 3.07 -5.90 -8.54
C GLU A 44 3.14 -4.60 -9.34
N GLY A 45 4.35 -4.18 -9.68
CA GLY A 45 4.60 -3.00 -10.49
C GLY A 45 5.89 -3.14 -11.26
N VAL A 46 6.22 -2.07 -11.99
CA VAL A 46 7.42 -2.01 -12.81
C VAL A 46 8.16 -0.71 -12.48
N GLY A 47 9.44 -0.85 -12.12
CA GLY A 47 10.35 0.25 -11.83
C GLY A 47 10.92 0.89 -13.10
N GLN A 48 11.91 1.76 -12.93
CA GLN A 48 12.67 2.29 -14.07
C GLN A 48 13.35 1.14 -14.84
N GLY A 49 13.41 1.25 -16.15
CA GLY A 49 14.08 0.25 -17.01
C GLY A 49 13.37 -1.11 -17.11
N GLY A 50 12.14 -1.23 -16.61
CA GLY A 50 11.39 -2.48 -16.72
C GLY A 50 11.60 -3.47 -15.58
N THR A 51 12.35 -3.11 -14.53
CA THR A 51 12.61 -3.99 -13.40
C THR A 51 11.31 -4.33 -12.65
N PRO A 52 10.99 -5.62 -12.45
CA PRO A 52 9.84 -6.02 -11.63
C PRO A 52 9.96 -5.48 -10.20
N LEU A 53 8.84 -5.01 -9.65
CA LEU A 53 8.74 -4.51 -8.28
C LEU A 53 7.59 -5.19 -7.56
N LEU A 54 7.86 -5.69 -6.36
CA LEU A 54 6.83 -6.06 -5.40
C LEU A 54 6.59 -4.89 -4.45
N ASN A 55 5.33 -4.63 -4.14
CA ASN A 55 4.92 -3.55 -3.24
C ASN A 55 4.14 -4.12 -2.07
N LYS A 56 4.44 -3.64 -0.87
CA LYS A 56 3.64 -3.80 0.34
C LYS A 56 3.19 -2.42 0.80
N LEU A 57 1.89 -2.24 0.96
CA LEU A 57 1.33 -1.01 1.49
C LEU A 57 0.46 -1.36 2.70
N THR A 58 0.80 -0.82 3.87
CA THR A 58 0.11 -1.13 5.12
C THR A 58 -0.37 0.14 5.79
N PHE A 59 -1.66 0.18 6.12
CA PHE A 59 -2.24 1.21 6.97
C PHE A 59 -2.45 0.63 8.37
N PHE A 60 -1.64 1.08 9.32
CA PHE A 60 -1.78 0.71 10.72
C PHE A 60 -2.75 1.64 11.43
N HIS A 61 -3.74 1.06 12.09
CA HIS A 61 -4.57 1.78 13.05
C HIS A 61 -3.80 1.84 14.38
N ILE A 62 -3.21 2.99 14.69
CA ILE A 62 -2.48 3.20 15.94
C ILE A 62 -3.45 3.65 17.05
N SER A 63 -4.32 4.62 16.75
CA SER A 63 -5.44 5.05 17.59
C SER A 63 -6.50 5.79 16.77
N ASP A 64 -7.64 6.15 17.37
CA ASP A 64 -8.80 6.77 16.68
C ASP A 64 -8.47 8.05 15.88
N ASP A 65 -7.41 8.73 16.29
CA ASP A 65 -6.91 9.97 15.68
C ASP A 65 -5.54 9.80 15.02
N TYR A 66 -5.00 8.59 14.91
CA TYR A 66 -3.67 8.34 14.37
C TYR A 66 -3.60 7.07 13.51
N VAL A 67 -3.26 7.28 12.23
CA VAL A 67 -2.97 6.24 11.25
C VAL A 67 -1.53 6.38 10.78
N ARG A 68 -0.81 5.26 10.68
CA ARG A 68 0.49 5.19 9.98
C ARG A 68 0.31 4.47 8.65
N GLN A 69 0.81 5.05 7.58
CA GLN A 69 0.88 4.44 6.25
C GLN A 69 2.34 4.08 5.96
N LEU A 70 2.62 2.79 5.82
CA LEU A 70 3.94 2.30 5.45
C LEU A 70 3.89 1.70 4.06
N TRP A 71 4.74 2.16 3.16
CA TRP A 71 4.93 1.57 1.84
C TRP A 71 6.36 1.07 1.70
N GLU A 72 6.49 -0.21 1.38
CA GLU A 72 7.75 -0.90 1.13
C GLU A 72 7.79 -1.48 -0.28
N GLN A 73 8.98 -1.51 -0.86
CA GLN A 73 9.23 -2.11 -2.18
C GLN A 73 10.35 -3.14 -2.12
N SER A 74 10.26 -4.15 -2.98
CA SER A 74 11.28 -5.15 -3.20
C SER A 74 11.58 -5.28 -4.69
N THR A 75 12.87 -5.38 -5.01
CA THR A 75 13.42 -5.62 -6.36
C THR A 75 14.06 -7.00 -6.49
N ASP A 76 13.99 -7.81 -5.44
CA ASP A 76 14.71 -9.10 -5.32
C ASP A 76 13.77 -10.25 -4.93
N ASP A 77 12.58 -10.24 -5.52
CA ASP A 77 11.52 -11.23 -5.31
C ASP A 77 11.09 -11.37 -3.82
N GLY A 78 11.09 -10.25 -3.10
CA GLY A 78 10.59 -10.19 -1.73
C GLY A 78 11.62 -10.61 -0.67
N LYS A 79 12.89 -10.85 -1.04
CA LYS A 79 13.95 -11.19 -0.09
C LYS A 79 14.32 -10.02 0.81
N THR A 80 14.37 -8.81 0.25
CA THR A 80 14.57 -7.57 1.00
C THR A 80 13.47 -6.57 0.70
N TRP A 81 13.14 -5.75 1.69
CA TRP A 81 12.10 -4.73 1.61
C TRP A 81 12.67 -3.39 2.04
N ASN A 82 12.54 -2.40 1.18
CA ASN A 82 12.99 -1.04 1.43
C ASN A 82 11.76 -0.15 1.65
N THR A 83 11.75 0.62 2.73
CA THR A 83 10.72 1.62 2.96
C THR A 83 10.88 2.76 1.97
N VAL A 84 9.84 3.00 1.15
CA VAL A 84 9.80 4.10 0.18
C VAL A 84 8.90 5.24 0.64
N PHE A 85 8.01 4.98 1.59
CA PHE A 85 7.20 6.02 2.23
C PHE A 85 6.76 5.57 3.63
N ASP A 86 6.86 6.48 4.60
CA ASP A 86 6.33 6.31 5.96
C ASP A 86 5.57 7.57 6.38
N GLY A 87 4.25 7.53 6.20
CA GLY A 87 3.34 8.63 6.44
C GLY A 87 2.65 8.49 7.79
N HIS A 88 2.59 9.58 8.55
CA HIS A 88 1.92 9.64 9.85
C HIS A 88 0.78 10.66 9.79
N TYR A 89 -0.46 10.18 9.85
CA TYR A 89 -1.66 11.00 9.73
C TYR A 89 -2.33 11.15 11.08
N ARG A 90 -2.52 12.40 11.51
CA ARG A 90 -3.28 12.72 12.71
C ARG A 90 -4.57 13.43 12.33
N ARG A 91 -5.67 13.11 13.01
CA ARG A 91 -6.92 13.85 12.85
C ARG A 91 -6.68 15.31 13.23
N LYS A 92 -7.03 16.22 12.33
CA LYS A 92 -7.03 17.65 12.63
C LYS A 92 -8.20 17.93 13.58
N LYS A 93 -7.90 18.60 14.70
CA LYS A 93 -8.92 19.11 15.63
C LYS A 93 -9.60 20.35 15.05
#